data_AF-A0AA35W5R3-F1
#
_entry.id   AF-A0AA35W5R3-F1
#
_cell.length_a   1.000
_cell.length_b   1.000
_cell.length_c   1.000
_cell.angle_alpha   90.00
_cell.angle_beta   90.00
_cell.angle_gamma   90.00
#
_symmetry.space_group_name_H-M   'P 1'
#
loop_
_entity.id
_entity.type
_entity.pdbx_description
1 polymer ?
#
loop_
_entity_poly.entity_id
_entity_poly.type
_entity_poly.pdbx_seq_one_letter_code
_entity_poly.pdbx_strand_id
1 'polypeptide(L)'
;MAANVPRITLSLAAVRTFHSGSIVSAGQQWRLGCGRARSGTEYGPLTDLPDWCYADGRQAPPTKGHVRRAQRQRKIGQKIQRLISEMEKAEETA
;
A
#
# COMPACT_ATOMS: atom_id res chain seq x y z
N MET A 1 10.64 52.64 -45.26
CA MET A 1 9.53 51.71 -44.97
C MET A 1 9.94 50.83 -43.80
N ALA A 2 9.62 51.21 -42.57
CA ALA A 2 9.94 50.41 -41.38
C ALA A 2 8.75 49.47 -41.09
N ALA A 3 8.95 48.17 -41.25
CA ALA A 3 7.93 47.17 -40.97
C ALA A 3 7.75 47.03 -39.45
N ASN A 4 6.55 47.36 -38.97
CA ASN A 4 6.12 47.13 -37.60
C ASN A 4 5.78 45.65 -37.45
N VAL A 5 6.65 44.87 -36.80
CA VAL A 5 6.38 43.46 -36.48
C VAL A 5 5.75 43.42 -35.09
N PRO A 6 4.52 42.89 -34.92
CA PRO A 6 3.92 42.78 -33.61
C PRO A 6 4.71 41.77 -32.79
N ARG A 7 5.35 42.23 -31.71
CA ARG A 7 5.88 41.36 -30.65
C ARG A 7 4.68 40.72 -29.95
N ILE A 8 4.35 39.50 -30.35
CA ILE A 8 3.43 38.65 -29.58
C ILE A 8 4.15 38.30 -28.29
N THR A 9 3.91 39.08 -27.24
CA THR A 9 4.27 38.72 -25.88
C THR A 9 3.40 37.54 -25.48
N LEU A 10 3.92 36.32 -25.65
CA LEU A 10 3.40 35.14 -24.98
C LEU A 10 3.59 35.36 -23.48
N SER A 11 2.56 35.89 -22.82
CA SER A 11 2.49 35.84 -21.37
C SER A 11 2.44 34.36 -21.00
N LEU A 12 3.56 33.84 -20.50
CA LEU A 12 3.61 32.54 -19.87
C LEU A 12 2.85 32.67 -18.55
N ALA A 13 1.52 32.65 -18.62
CA ALA A 13 0.69 32.48 -17.44
C ALA A 13 1.12 31.15 -16.85
N ALA A 14 1.92 31.19 -15.78
CA ALA A 14 2.29 30.02 -15.02
C ALA A 14 1.00 29.45 -14.42
N VAL A 15 0.34 28.57 -15.16
CA VAL A 15 -0.82 27.83 -14.69
C VAL A 15 -0.31 26.94 -13.57
N ARG A 16 -0.62 27.29 -12.32
CA ARG A 16 -0.39 26.42 -11.16
C ARG A 16 -1.36 25.26 -11.30
N THR A 17 -0.94 24.18 -11.94
CA THR A 17 -1.71 22.94 -11.99
C THR A 17 -1.66 22.29 -10.61
N PHE A 18 -2.81 22.25 -9.93
CA PHE A 18 -2.92 21.49 -8.69
C PHE A 18 -3.03 20.01 -9.04
N HIS A 19 -2.07 19.22 -8.59
CA HIS A 19 -2.15 17.76 -8.69
C HIS A 19 -3.21 17.26 -7.71
N SER A 20 -4.34 16.78 -8.22
CA SER A 20 -5.43 16.17 -7.43
C SER A 20 -5.27 14.66 -7.25
N GLY A 21 -4.15 14.09 -7.69
CA GLY A 21 -3.87 12.67 -7.54
C GLY A 21 -3.61 12.31 -6.07
N SER A 22 -4.18 11.18 -5.64
CA SER A 22 -3.84 10.63 -4.32
C SER A 22 -2.37 10.23 -4.28
N ILE A 23 -1.60 10.84 -3.38
CA ILE A 23 -0.17 10.52 -3.14
C ILE A 23 0.02 9.01 -2.87
N VAL A 24 -1.00 8.37 -2.31
CA VAL A 24 -1.01 6.94 -1.98
C VAL A 24 -0.88 6.04 -3.23
N SER A 25 -1.25 6.56 -4.41
CA SER A 25 -1.22 5.81 -5.68
C SER A 25 0.10 5.95 -6.44
N ALA A 26 1.02 6.82 -6.00
CA ALA A 26 2.28 7.06 -6.70
C ALA A 26 3.18 5.80 -6.68
N GLY A 27 3.43 5.20 -7.85
CA GLY A 27 4.21 3.97 -7.97
C GLY A 27 3.47 2.68 -7.58
N GLN A 28 2.15 2.71 -7.44
CA GLN A 28 1.33 1.53 -7.12
C GLN A 28 1.54 0.38 -8.12
N GLN A 29 1.49 0.68 -9.43
CA GLN A 29 1.61 -0.36 -10.47
C GLN A 29 2.94 -1.09 -10.40
N TRP A 30 4.04 -0.34 -10.21
CA TRP A 30 5.37 -0.93 -10.06
C TRP A 30 5.46 -1.80 -8.80
N ARG A 31 4.91 -1.34 -7.67
CA ARG A 31 4.86 -2.15 -6.43
C ARG A 31 4.12 -3.46 -6.63
N LEU A 32 2.94 -3.41 -7.25
CA LEU A 32 2.16 -4.62 -7.56
C LEU A 32 2.90 -5.54 -8.52
N GLY A 33 3.56 -5.00 -9.55
CA GLY A 33 4.40 -5.77 -10.48
C GLY A 33 5.58 -6.47 -9.80
N CYS A 34 6.11 -5.89 -8.72
CA CYS A 34 7.15 -6.49 -7.90
C CYS A 34 6.60 -7.36 -6.75
N GLY A 35 5.30 -7.67 -6.71
CA GLY A 35 4.69 -8.49 -5.65
C GLY A 35 4.65 -7.81 -4.27
N ARG A 36 4.68 -6.48 -4.23
CA ARG A 36 4.61 -5.68 -2.99
C ARG A 36 3.20 -5.17 -2.72
N ALA A 37 2.99 -4.72 -1.49
CA ALA A 37 1.76 -4.06 -1.09
C ALA A 37 1.45 -2.85 -1.96
N ARG A 38 0.14 -2.61 -2.20
CA ARG A 38 -0.33 -1.51 -3.04
C ARG A 38 0.14 -0.17 -2.48
N SER A 39 -0.02 -0.02 -1.16
CA SER A 39 0.52 1.08 -0.37
C SER A 39 1.69 0.60 0.51
N GLY A 40 2.59 1.50 0.87
CA GLY A 40 3.75 1.18 1.71
C GLY A 40 3.43 0.81 3.16
N THR A 41 2.17 0.96 3.59
CA THR A 41 1.74 0.80 4.99
C THR A 41 0.77 -0.38 5.20
N GLU A 42 0.41 -1.11 4.13
CA GLU A 42 -0.55 -2.22 4.20
C GLU A 42 0.04 -3.46 4.90
N TYR A 43 1.17 -3.96 4.40
CA TYR A 43 1.92 -5.09 4.95
C TYR A 43 3.39 -4.99 4.56
N GLY A 44 4.25 -5.68 5.30
CA GLY A 44 5.68 -5.74 5.03
C GLY A 44 6.54 -5.15 6.15
N PRO A 45 7.86 -5.09 5.96
CA PRO A 45 8.81 -4.79 7.03
C PRO A 45 8.53 -3.45 7.72
N LEU A 46 8.13 -2.42 6.97
CA LEU A 46 7.82 -1.10 7.53
C LEU A 46 6.63 -1.11 8.50
N THR A 47 5.70 -2.05 8.34
CA THR A 47 4.44 -2.10 9.11
C THR A 47 4.44 -3.22 10.16
N ASP A 48 5.17 -4.30 9.91
CA ASP A 48 5.12 -5.53 10.69
C ASP A 48 6.32 -5.70 11.63
N LEU A 49 7.45 -5.04 11.36
CA LEU A 49 8.58 -5.00 12.30
C LEU A 49 8.32 -3.99 13.42
N PRO A 50 8.88 -4.22 14.61
CA PRO A 50 8.82 -3.27 15.70
C PRO A 50 9.72 -2.05 15.41
N ASP A 51 9.22 -0.86 15.73
CA ASP A 51 9.96 0.40 15.53
C ASP A 51 11.20 0.51 16.46
N TRP A 52 11.27 -0.28 17.53
CA TRP A 52 12.37 -0.28 18.50
C TRP A 52 12.50 -1.64 19.21
N CYS A 53 13.62 -1.85 19.90
CA CYS A 53 13.86 -2.98 20.79
C CYS A 53 14.63 -2.55 22.03
N TYR A 54 14.61 -3.36 23.09
CA TYR A 54 15.44 -3.11 24.28
C TYR A 54 16.91 -3.30 23.93
N ALA A 55 17.81 -2.56 24.60
CA ALA A 55 19.25 -2.70 24.40
C ALA A 55 19.76 -4.14 24.67
N ASP A 56 19.09 -4.86 25.57
CA ASP A 56 19.36 -6.26 25.91
C ASP A 56 18.95 -7.26 24.79
N GLY A 57 18.41 -6.77 23.67
CA GLY A 57 17.91 -7.59 22.56
C GLY A 57 16.50 -8.14 22.74
N ARG A 58 15.82 -7.80 23.85
CA ARG A 58 14.41 -8.15 24.03
C ARG A 58 13.55 -7.38 23.02
N GLN A 59 12.60 -8.07 22.40
CA GLN A 59 11.64 -7.46 21.48
C GLN A 59 10.72 -6.48 22.20
N ALA A 60 10.35 -5.39 21.52
CA ALA A 60 9.37 -4.45 22.06
C ALA A 60 8.00 -5.13 22.25
N PRO A 61 7.23 -4.71 23.27
CA PRO A 61 5.87 -5.18 23.45
C PRO A 61 5.00 -4.84 22.23
N PRO A 62 4.11 -5.74 21.79
CA PRO A 62 3.33 -5.54 20.57
C PRO A 62 2.30 -4.41 20.75
N THR A 63 2.21 -3.52 19.77
CA THR A 63 1.20 -2.46 19.78
C THR A 63 -0.20 -3.01 19.51
N LYS A 64 -1.24 -2.28 19.93
CA LYS A 64 -2.65 -2.62 19.65
C LYS A 64 -2.90 -2.87 18.16
N GLY A 65 -2.21 -2.11 17.30
CA GLY A 65 -2.30 -2.25 15.84
C GLY A 65 -1.77 -3.59 15.35
N HIS A 66 -0.58 -4.00 15.80
CA HIS A 66 0.00 -5.31 15.46
C HIS A 66 -0.90 -6.45 15.93
N VAL A 67 -1.35 -6.41 17.18
CA VAL A 67 -2.23 -7.46 17.74
C VAL A 67 -3.51 -7.59 16.91
N ARG A 68 -4.16 -6.47 16.57
CA ARG A 68 -5.36 -6.46 15.75
C ARG A 68 -5.12 -7.02 14.34
N ARG A 69 -4.01 -6.65 13.69
CA ARG A 69 -3.63 -7.17 12.36
C ARG A 69 -3.38 -8.68 12.41
N ALA A 70 -2.62 -9.14 13.40
CA ALA A 70 -2.33 -10.57 13.60
C ALA A 70 -3.62 -11.39 13.83
N GLN A 71 -4.52 -10.90 14.68
CA GLN A 71 -5.82 -11.55 14.91
C GLN A 71 -6.68 -11.60 13.64
N ARG A 72 -6.67 -10.53 12.83
CA ARG A 72 -7.38 -10.51 11.55
C ARG A 72 -6.83 -11.56 10.59
N GLN A 73 -5.50 -11.65 10.46
CA GLN A 73 -4.86 -12.64 9.59
C GLN A 73 -5.14 -14.07 10.07
N ARG A 74 -5.11 -14.31 11.38
CA ARG A 74 -5.50 -15.60 11.96
C ARG A 74 -6.92 -16.00 11.59
N LYS A 75 -7.89 -15.08 11.70
CA LYS A 75 -9.29 -15.34 11.33
C LYS A 75 -9.43 -15.68 9.83
N ILE A 76 -8.69 -14.99 8.97
CA ILE A 76 -8.68 -15.26 7.53
C ILE A 76 -8.13 -16.67 7.27
N GLY A 77 -6.98 -17.02 7.86
CA GLY A 77 -6.39 -18.36 7.73
C GLY A 77 -7.32 -19.48 8.21
N GLN A 78 -7.97 -19.30 9.36
CA GLN A 78 -8.97 -20.25 9.88
C GLN A 78 -10.15 -20.41 8.93
N LYS A 79 -10.62 -19.32 8.31
CA LYS A 79 -11.70 -19.38 7.32
C LYS A 79 -11.26 -20.15 6.07
N ILE A 80 -10.05 -19.91 5.57
CA ILE A 80 -9.51 -20.62 4.41
C ILE A 80 -9.45 -22.12 4.69
N GLN A 81 -8.87 -22.52 5.83
CA GLN A 81 -8.76 -23.92 6.23
C GLN A 81 -10.14 -24.59 6.34
N ARG A 82 -11.10 -23.90 6.96
CA ARG A 82 -12.48 -24.40 7.07
C ARG A 82 -13.09 -24.65 5.69
N LEU A 83 -12.98 -23.69 4.77
CA LEU A 83 -13.54 -23.82 3.42
C LEU A 83 -12.91 -24.96 2.64
N ILE A 84 -11.59 -25.13 2.72
CA ILE A 84 -10.89 -26.27 2.11
C ILE A 84 -11.45 -27.59 2.65
N SER A 85 -11.58 -27.71 3.98
CA SER A 85 -12.09 -28.95 4.60
C SER A 85 -13.55 -29.25 4.27
N GLU A 86 -14.37 -28.23 3.99
CA GLU A 86 -15.76 -28.42 3.54
C GLU A 86 -15.80 -28.91 2.08
N MET A 87 -14.89 -28.42 1.23
CA MET A 87 -14.76 -28.87 -0.16
C MET A 87 -14.24 -30.30 -0.27
N GLU A 88 -13.20 -30.65 0.48
CA GLU A 88 -12.62 -32.01 0.51
C GLU A 88 -13.69 -33.05 0.90
N LYS A 89 -14.51 -32.75 1.91
CA LYS A 89 -15.61 -33.63 2.31
C LYS A 89 -16.68 -33.77 1.22
N ALA A 90 -16.99 -32.69 0.51
CA ALA A 90 -17.97 -32.73 -0.56
C ALA A 90 -17.50 -33.62 -1.73
N GLU A 91 -16.21 -33.57 -2.06
CA GLU A 91 -15.59 -34.43 -3.06
C GLU A 91 -15.62 -35.91 -2.66
N GLU A 92 -15.33 -36.24 -1.40
CA GLU A 92 -15.39 -37.61 -0.89
C GLU A 92 -16.81 -38.20 -0.90
N THR A 93 -17.83 -37.36 -0.78
CA THR A 93 -19.25 -37.79 -0.76
C THR A 93 -19.91 -37.87 -2.14
N ALA A 94 -19.24 -37.40 -3.19
CA ALA A 94 -19.75 -37.37 -4.57
C ALA A 94 -19.37 -38.65 -5.34
#